data_AF-W7Q9H3-F1
#
_entry.id   AF-W7Q9H3-F1
#
_cell.length_a   1.000
_cell.length_b   1.000
_cell.length_c   1.000
_cell.angle_alpha   90.00
_cell.angle_beta   90.00
_cell.angle_gamma   90.00
#
_symmetry.space_group_name_H-M   'P 1'
#
loop_
_entity.id
_entity.type
_entity.pdbx_description
1 polymer ?
#
loop_
_entity_poly.entity_id
_entity_poly.type
_entity_poly.pdbx_seq_one_letter_code
_entity_poly.pdbx_strand_id
1 'polypeptide(L)'
;MSCIAGVGGGVPGLVKTARSGRPIVAIDGCQMHCVTHCLANAGVAPTEHVRLYEQGFRKRRGQTYSEDEVTAVADQVGSLIARLPMDATAHVEASAEENP
;
A
#
# COMPACT_ATOMS: atom_id res chain seq x y z
N MET A 1 9.41 8.60 -3.08
CA MET A 1 7.94 8.52 -3.16
C MET A 1 7.56 8.26 -4.60
N SER A 2 6.64 7.32 -4.85
CA SER A 2 6.07 7.03 -6.17
C SER A 2 4.55 7.17 -6.09
N CYS A 3 3.94 7.84 -7.06
CA CYS A 3 2.48 8.02 -7.06
C CYS A 3 1.77 6.69 -7.40
N ILE A 4 0.85 6.24 -6.54
CA ILE A 4 0.09 5.00 -6.77
C ILE A 4 -0.78 5.07 -8.02
N ALA A 5 -1.36 6.23 -8.34
CA ALA A 5 -2.12 6.42 -9.57
C ALA A 5 -1.25 6.21 -10.81
N GLY A 6 0.03 6.59 -10.75
CA GLY A 6 0.98 6.35 -11.83
C GLY A 6 1.44 4.89 -11.93
N VAL A 7 1.53 4.17 -10.81
CA VAL A 7 1.76 2.71 -10.82
C VAL A 7 0.57 2.00 -11.44
N GLY A 8 -0.66 2.28 -10.98
CA GLY A 8 -1.89 1.70 -11.50
C GLY A 8 -2.17 2.09 -12.96
N GLY A 9 -1.75 3.28 -13.39
CA GLY A 9 -1.81 3.74 -14.78
C GLY A 9 -0.67 3.24 -15.67
N GLY A 10 0.25 2.42 -15.16
CA GLY A 10 1.32 1.81 -15.96
C GLY A 10 2.47 2.73 -16.35
N VAL A 11 2.66 3.87 -15.66
CA VAL A 11 3.77 4.81 -15.96
C VAL A 11 5.12 4.09 -15.80
N PRO A 12 5.93 3.94 -16.87
CA PRO A 12 7.07 3.00 -16.87
C PRO A 12 8.05 3.19 -15.71
N GLY A 13 8.42 4.43 -15.40
CA GLY A 13 9.34 4.73 -14.29
C GLY A 13 8.78 4.41 -12.91
N LEU A 14 7.47 4.57 -12.71
CA LEU A 14 6.82 4.29 -11.43
C LEU A 14 6.57 2.79 -11.24
N VAL A 15 6.18 2.07 -12.30
CA VAL A 15 6.08 0.59 -12.29
C VAL A 15 7.46 -0.03 -12.02
N LYS A 16 8.52 0.45 -12.69
CA LYS A 16 9.88 -0.02 -12.44
C LYS A 16 10.28 0.17 -10.97
N THR A 17 9.92 1.32 -10.38
CA THR A 17 10.21 1.60 -8.97
C THR A 17 9.40 0.69 -8.04
N ALA A 18 8.11 0.46 -8.31
CA ALA A 18 7.28 -0.46 -7.55
C ALA A 18 7.82 -1.91 -7.59
N ARG A 19 8.38 -2.33 -8.73
CA ARG A 19 9.01 -3.65 -8.93
C ARG A 19 10.47 -3.75 -8.43
N SER A 20 11.01 -2.71 -7.81
CA SER A 20 12.43 -2.65 -7.43
C SER A 20 12.83 -3.60 -6.28
N GLY A 21 11.85 -4.28 -5.67
CA GLY A 21 12.07 -5.15 -4.52
C GLY A 21 12.21 -4.42 -3.18
N ARG A 22 12.05 -3.08 -3.17
CA ARG A 22 11.99 -2.29 -1.93
C ARG A 22 10.74 -2.68 -1.13
N PRO A 23 10.81 -2.66 0.22
CA PRO A 23 9.62 -2.81 1.04
C PRO A 23 8.54 -1.78 0.69
N ILE A 24 7.28 -2.23 0.62
CA ILE A 24 6.12 -1.40 0.31
C ILE A 24 5.10 -1.52 1.43
N VAL A 25 4.71 -0.38 2.00
CA VAL A 25 3.54 -0.28 2.87
C VAL A 25 2.37 0.22 2.03
N ALA A 26 1.40 -0.64 1.77
CA ALA A 26 0.12 -0.25 1.17
C ALA A 26 -0.81 0.28 2.26
N ILE A 27 -1.43 1.44 2.02
CA ILE A 27 -2.40 2.05 2.94
C ILE A 27 -3.73 2.22 2.22
N ASP A 28 -4.74 1.45 2.62
CA ASP A 28 -6.09 1.56 2.07
C ASP A 28 -7.07 2.12 3.10
N GLY A 29 -7.70 3.24 2.73
CA GLY A 29 -8.70 3.92 3.55
C GLY A 29 -10.10 3.30 3.50
N CYS A 30 -10.34 2.30 2.65
CA CYS A 30 -11.65 1.65 2.50
C CYS A 30 -11.52 0.23 1.93
N GLN A 31 -12.64 -0.50 1.95
CA GLN A 31 -12.74 -1.90 1.51
C GLN A 31 -12.53 -2.11 0.00
N MET A 32 -12.34 -1.04 -0.79
CA MET A 32 -12.08 -1.16 -2.23
C MET A 32 -10.64 -1.59 -2.55
N HIS A 33 -9.72 -1.51 -1.58
CA HIS A 33 -8.32 -1.92 -1.73
C HIS A 33 -7.64 -1.37 -3.00
N CYS A 34 -7.83 -0.08 -3.27
CA CYS A 34 -7.34 0.54 -4.50
C CYS A 34 -5.82 0.45 -4.62
N VAL A 35 -5.08 0.64 -3.52
CA VAL A 35 -3.61 0.55 -3.54
C VAL A 35 -3.18 -0.88 -3.88
N THR A 36 -3.73 -1.88 -3.19
CA THR A 36 -3.41 -3.28 -3.45
C THR A 36 -3.78 -3.71 -4.87
N HIS A 37 -4.93 -3.29 -5.40
CA HIS A 37 -5.31 -3.55 -6.79
C HIS A 37 -4.30 -2.94 -7.79
N CYS A 38 -3.89 -1.69 -7.58
CA CYS A 38 -2.90 -1.05 -8.45
C CYS A 38 -1.54 -1.75 -8.40
N LEU A 39 -1.10 -2.21 -7.23
CA LEU A 39 0.14 -2.98 -7.08
C LEU A 39 0.03 -4.36 -7.74
N ALA A 40 -1.09 -5.07 -7.56
CA ALA A 40 -1.35 -6.37 -8.17
C ALA A 40 -1.36 -6.29 -9.71
N ASN A 41 -1.97 -5.25 -10.29
CA ASN A 41 -1.91 -5.00 -11.73
C ASN A 41 -0.48 -4.75 -12.24
N ALA A 42 0.38 -4.23 -11.36
CA ALA A 42 1.81 -4.09 -11.64
C ALA A 42 2.61 -5.35 -11.28
N GLY A 43 2.00 -6.46 -10.85
CA GLY A 43 2.69 -7.70 -10.45
C GLY A 43 3.54 -7.54 -9.19
N VAL A 44 3.08 -6.71 -8.24
CA VAL A 44 3.77 -6.41 -6.99
C VAL A 44 2.82 -6.69 -5.82
N ALA A 45 3.32 -7.39 -4.79
CA ALA A 45 2.65 -7.51 -3.50
C ALA A 45 3.26 -6.50 -2.51
N PRO A 46 2.45 -5.82 -1.67
CA PRO A 46 3.00 -5.00 -0.60
C PRO A 46 3.63 -5.89 0.48
N THR A 47 4.66 -5.38 1.15
CA THR A 47 5.25 -6.01 2.33
C THR A 47 4.29 -5.96 3.51
N GLU A 48 3.60 -4.83 3.65
CA GLU A 48 2.63 -4.60 4.71
C GLU A 48 1.39 -3.91 4.15
N HIS A 49 0.22 -4.24 4.71
CA HIS A 49 -1.06 -3.66 4.30
C HIS A 49 -1.81 -3.05 5.49
N VAL A 50 -1.78 -1.73 5.56
CA VAL A 50 -2.51 -0.95 6.55
C VAL A 50 -3.93 -0.70 6.05
N ARG A 51 -4.89 -1.36 6.66
CA ARG A 51 -6.32 -1.29 6.34
C ARG A 51 -7.02 -0.39 7.36
N LEU A 52 -7.05 0.92 7.11
CA LEU A 52 -7.58 1.90 8.07
C LEU A 52 -9.06 1.63 8.42
N TYR A 53 -9.82 1.06 7.48
CA TYR A 53 -11.22 0.74 7.70
C TYR A 53 -11.45 -0.38 8.71
N GLU A 54 -10.47 -1.25 8.96
CA GLU A 54 -10.53 -2.26 10.02
C GLU A 54 -10.27 -1.65 11.41
N GLN A 55 -9.63 -0.48 11.44
CA GLN A 55 -9.40 0.32 12.65
C GLN A 55 -10.57 1.26 12.95
N GLY A 56 -11.64 1.22 12.16
CA GLY A 56 -12.83 2.05 12.33
C GLY A 56 -12.86 3.32 11.48
N PHE A 57 -11.81 3.63 10.72
CA PHE A 57 -11.79 4.79 9.83
C PHE A 57 -12.65 4.53 8.58
N ARG A 58 -13.75 5.26 8.44
CA ARG A 58 -14.69 5.11 7.32
C ARG A 58 -14.69 6.38 6.48
N LYS A 59 -14.63 6.21 5.17
CA LYS A 59 -14.82 7.31 4.22
C LYS A 59 -16.22 7.91 4.40
N ARG A 60 -16.28 9.16 4.85
CA ARG A 60 -17.52 9.94 5.02
C ARG A 60 -17.45 11.21 4.20
N ARG A 61 -18.47 11.47 3.38
CA ARG A 61 -18.49 12.64 2.50
C ARG A 61 -18.55 13.92 3.34
N GLY A 62 -17.63 14.85 3.07
CA GLY A 62 -17.59 16.15 3.74
C GLY A 62 -17.17 16.12 5.21
N GLN A 63 -16.58 15.02 5.68
CA GLN A 63 -16.05 14.90 7.05
C GLN A 63 -14.54 14.66 7.00
N THR A 64 -13.84 15.29 7.93
CA THR A 64 -12.42 15.09 8.20
C THR A 64 -12.25 14.47 9.58
N TYR A 65 -11.18 13.70 9.76
CA TYR A 65 -10.74 13.26 11.08
C TYR A 65 -9.99 14.39 11.78
N SER A 66 -9.88 14.32 13.12
CA SER A 66 -9.13 15.29 13.89
C SER A 66 -7.63 15.19 13.61
N GLU A 67 -6.87 16.25 13.92
CA GLU A 67 -5.41 16.23 13.81
C GLU A 67 -4.78 15.16 14.71
N ASP A 68 -5.36 14.93 15.89
CA ASP A 68 -4.92 13.87 16.82
C ASP A 68 -5.09 12.48 16.21
N GLU A 69 -6.22 12.21 15.55
CA GLU A 69 -6.47 10.93 14.87
C GLU A 69 -5.50 10.73 13.70
N VAL A 70 -5.24 11.79 12.92
CA VAL A 70 -4.28 11.75 11.81
C VAL A 70 -2.87 11.50 12.34
N THR A 71 -2.47 12.17 13.42
CA THR A 71 -1.16 12.01 14.05
C THR A 71 -0.98 10.59 14.59
N ALA A 72 -1.97 10.04 15.28
CA ALA A 72 -1.93 8.68 15.79
C ALA A 72 -1.74 7.64 14.67
N VAL A 73 -2.44 7.79 13.54
CA VAL A 73 -2.25 6.92 12.37
C VAL A 73 -0.87 7.11 11.75
N ALA A 74 -0.40 8.35 11.62
CA ALA A 74 0.93 8.64 11.07
C ALA A 74 2.04 8.01 11.92
N ASP A 75 1.96 8.10 13.25
CA ASP A 75 2.92 7.52 14.19
C ASP A 75 2.89 5.98 14.15
N GLN A 76 1.70 5.39 14.07
CA GLN A 76 1.53 3.94 13.91
C GLN A 76 2.21 3.45 12.62
N VAL A 77 1.95 4.12 11.50
CA VAL A 77 2.54 3.77 10.20
C VAL A 77 4.04 4.04 10.19
N GLY A 78 4.51 5.13 10.81
CA GLY A 78 5.93 5.42 10.97
C GLY A 78 6.66 4.33 11.76
N SER A 79 6.06 3.86 12.85
CA SER A 79 6.58 2.75 13.67
C SER A 79 6.58 1.41 12.92
N LEU A 80 5.64 1.20 12.00
CA LEU A 80 5.65 0.05 11.09
C LEU A 80 6.82 0.15 10.11
N ILE A 81 6.98 1.30 9.43
CA ILE A 81 8.05 1.53 8.47
C ILE A 81 9.44 1.36 9.13
N ALA A 82 9.63 1.88 10.34
CA ALA A 82 10.90 1.78 11.07
C ALA A 82 11.34 0.34 11.39
N ARG A 83 10.41 -0.63 11.36
CA ARG A 83 10.69 -2.05 11.59
C ARG A 83 10.94 -2.84 10.30
N LEU A 84 10.70 -2.24 9.13
CA LEU A 84 10.86 -2.94 7.87
C LEU A 84 12.34 -3.09 7.52
N PRO A 85 12.78 -4.30 7.13
CA PRO A 85 14.15 -4.51 6.70
C PRO A 85 14.38 -3.80 5.36
N MET A 86 15.14 -2.71 5.38
CA MET A 86 15.45 -1.94 4.16
C MET A 86 16.33 -2.71 3.16
N ASP A 87 17.00 -3.78 3.63
CA ASP A 87 17.93 -4.60 2.86
C ASP A 87 17.39 -6.01 2.50
N ALA A 88 16.14 -6.33 2.85
CA ALA A 88 15.55 -7.62 2.46
C ALA A 88 15.04 -7.54 1.01
N THR A 89 15.65 -8.32 0.12
CA THR A 89 15.12 -8.58 -1.22
C THR A 89 13.69 -9.09 -1.13
N ALA A 90 12.71 -8.32 -1.60
CA ALA A 90 11.33 -8.77 -1.60
C ALA A 90 11.14 -10.04 -2.46
N HIS A 91 10.46 -11.04 -1.88
CA HIS A 91 10.03 -12.24 -2.58
C HIS A 91 9.05 -11.87 -3.70
N VAL A 92 9.42 -12.23 -4.93
CA VAL A 92 8.48 -12.24 -6.06
C VAL A 92 7.73 -13.56 -5.98
N GLU A 93 6.57 -13.59 -5.34
CA GLU A 93 5.63 -14.70 -5.49
C GLU A 93 4.86 -14.52 -6.80
N ALA A 94 5.28 -15.29 -7.80
CA ALA A 94 4.50 -15.53 -9.00
C ALA A 94 3.38 -16.51 -8.66
N SER A 95 2.18 -16.01 -8.37
CA SER A 95 0.98 -16.85 -8.38
C SER A 95 0.52 -17.03 -9.82
N ALA A 96 1.08 -18.05 -10.47
CA ALA A 96 0.46 -18.67 -11.64
C ALA A 96 -0.76 -19.48 -11.16
N GLU A 97 -1.92 -19.11 -11.69
CA GLU A 97 -3.01 -19.96 -12.18
C GLU A 97 -3.39 -21.24 -11.42
N GLU A 98 -4.62 -21.30 -10.91
CA GLU A 98 -5.49 -22.46 -11.16
C GLU A 98 -6.97 -22.05 -11.06
N ASN A 99 -7.65 -22.19 -12.20
CA ASN A 99 -9.08 -21.98 -12.40
C ASN A 99 -9.69 -23.34 -12.77
N PRO A 100 -10.81 -23.77 -12.18
CA PRO A 100 -11.81 -24.59 -12.88
C PRO A 100 -12.80 -23.70 -13.64
#